data_AF-A0A2G9I5T0-F1
#
_entry.id   AF-A0A2G9I5T0-F1
#
_cell.length_a   1.000
_cell.length_b   1.000
_cell.length_c   1.000
_cell.angle_alpha   90.00
_cell.angle_beta   90.00
_cell.angle_gamma   90.00
#
_symmetry.space_group_name_H-M   'P 1'
#
loop_
_entity.id
_entity.type
_entity.pdbx_description
1 polymer ?
#
loop_
_entity_poly.entity_id
_entity_poly.type
_entity_poly.pdbx_seq_one_letter_code
_entity_poly.pdbx_strand_id
1 'polypeptide(L)'
;MMGLSKIKCCLTFVLFLSLFSASSASTFISDGVFVSPFGSERRLLQVKKHCTVDFENQNYTIITSQCKGPDYSIALCCPAFKKFACPFADEINDLTTNCADTMLSYIYNVGSYPNGLFASLCRDTKEGLVCPADPPSSPLSEEDNKNSGSRIVCQVLMITVAALMQFL
;
A
#
# COMPACT_ATOMS: atom_id res chain seq x y z
N MET A 1 71.95 -17.39 16.69
CA MET A 1 71.24 -17.78 17.94
C MET A 1 70.17 -16.73 18.23
N MET A 2 68.91 -16.97 17.84
CA MET A 2 67.80 -16.04 18.14
C MET A 2 67.49 -16.09 19.65
N GLY A 3 67.59 -14.95 20.32
CA GLY A 3 67.55 -14.84 21.77
C GLY A 3 66.21 -15.18 22.43
N LEU A 4 66.27 -15.69 23.66
CA LEU A 4 65.15 -16.13 24.50
C LEU A 4 64.04 -15.07 24.69
N SER A 5 64.35 -13.79 24.52
CA SER A 5 63.38 -12.67 24.52
C SER A 5 62.45 -12.68 23.29
N LYS A 6 62.94 -13.11 22.12
CA LYS A 6 62.13 -13.26 20.89
C LYS A 6 61.15 -14.42 20.99
N ILE A 7 61.52 -15.48 21.71
CA ILE A 7 60.67 -16.67 21.92
C ILE A 7 59.47 -16.33 22.82
N LYS A 8 59.67 -15.53 23.86
CA LYS A 8 58.58 -15.11 24.76
C LYS A 8 57.60 -14.16 24.07
N CYS A 9 58.11 -13.24 23.25
CA CYS A 9 57.31 -12.35 22.40
C CYS A 9 56.51 -13.12 21.33
N CYS A 10 57.12 -14.11 20.67
CA CYS A 10 56.42 -15.02 19.76
C CYS A 10 55.30 -15.82 20.45
N LEU A 11 55.57 -16.34 21.65
CA LEU A 11 54.59 -17.19 22.34
C LEU A 11 53.39 -16.37 22.82
N THR A 12 53.59 -15.14 23.29
CA THR A 12 52.49 -14.21 23.62
C THR A 12 51.70 -13.77 22.39
N PHE A 13 52.38 -13.51 21.26
CA PHE A 13 51.74 -13.13 20.00
C PHE A 13 50.85 -14.27 19.45
N VAL A 14 51.33 -15.51 19.49
CA VAL A 14 50.54 -16.69 19.08
C VAL A 14 49.36 -16.92 20.01
N LEU A 15 49.51 -16.69 21.33
CA LEU A 15 48.41 -16.83 22.29
C LEU A 15 47.27 -15.83 22.02
N PHE A 16 47.60 -14.58 21.67
CA PHE A 16 46.62 -13.54 21.34
C PHE A 16 45.87 -13.80 20.04
N LEU A 17 46.51 -14.43 19.05
CA LEU A 17 45.90 -14.77 17.75
C LEU A 17 44.86 -15.91 17.87
N SER A 18 45.05 -16.85 18.80
CA SER A 18 44.10 -17.95 19.02
C SER A 18 42.84 -17.54 19.79
N LEU A 19 42.87 -16.42 20.52
CA LEU A 19 41.72 -15.87 21.25
C LEU A 19 40.78 -15.02 20.36
N PHE A 20 41.15 -14.75 19.10
CA PHE A 20 40.40 -13.87 18.19
C PHE A 20 39.72 -14.60 17.01
N SER A 21 39.75 -15.94 16.98
CA SER A 21 39.12 -16.73 15.91
C SER A 21 37.86 -17.45 16.39
N ALA A 22 36.89 -16.66 16.84
CA ALA A 22 35.49 -17.08 16.93
C ALA A 22 34.60 -15.90 16.57
N SER A 23 34.32 -15.74 15.27
CA SER A 23 33.21 -14.92 14.78
C SER A 23 32.72 -15.49 13.45
N SER A 24 31.43 -15.77 13.44
CA SER A 24 30.69 -16.60 12.51
C SER A 24 30.54 -15.98 11.11
N ALA A 25 30.16 -16.84 10.17
CA ALA A 25 30.00 -16.59 8.73
C ALA A 25 29.31 -15.27 8.35
N SER A 26 29.84 -14.59 7.33
CA SER A 26 29.13 -13.56 6.57
C SER A 26 29.09 -13.94 5.09
N THR A 27 27.89 -14.27 4.62
CA THR A 27 27.47 -14.00 3.25
C THR A 27 26.12 -13.32 3.35
N PHE A 28 26.08 -12.01 3.54
CA PHE A 28 24.89 -11.25 3.17
C PHE A 28 25.26 -9.95 2.48
N ILE A 29 24.63 -9.81 1.32
CA ILE A 29 24.81 -8.81 0.28
C ILE A 29 24.44 -7.43 0.82
N SER A 30 25.28 -6.46 0.49
CA SER A 30 25.02 -5.03 0.58
C SER A 30 23.95 -4.64 -0.44
N ASP A 31 22.81 -4.10 -0.02
CA ASP A 31 22.13 -3.04 -0.75
C ASP A 31 21.20 -2.22 0.16
N GLY A 32 20.96 -0.97 -0.21
CA GLY A 32 20.60 0.15 0.65
C GLY A 32 19.30 0.02 1.44
N VAL A 33 19.32 0.61 2.62
CA VAL A 33 18.12 0.92 3.40
C VAL A 33 17.36 2.03 2.67
N PHE A 34 16.41 1.63 1.83
CA PHE A 34 15.18 2.40 1.64
C PHE A 34 14.04 1.49 2.11
N VAL A 35 13.49 1.85 3.26
CA VAL A 35 12.20 1.35 3.73
C VAL A 35 11.14 1.75 2.71
N SER A 36 10.80 0.82 1.82
CA SER A 36 9.49 0.80 1.16
C SER A 36 8.71 -0.38 1.74
N PRO A 37 7.47 -0.19 2.24
CA PRO A 37 6.70 -1.25 2.91
C PRO A 37 6.14 -2.31 1.93
N PHE A 38 6.70 -2.43 0.73
CA PHE A 38 6.33 -3.47 -0.22
C PHE A 38 7.40 -4.55 -0.19
N GLY A 39 7.37 -5.34 0.89
CA GLY A 39 7.93 -6.67 0.87
C GLY A 39 7.35 -7.40 -0.34
N SER A 40 8.23 -7.79 -1.26
CA SER A 40 7.93 -8.86 -2.21
C SER A 40 7.88 -10.17 -1.41
N GLU A 41 6.86 -10.29 -0.56
CA GLU A 41 6.40 -11.57 -0.09
C GLU A 41 5.94 -12.30 -1.34
N ARG A 42 6.39 -13.55 -1.50
CA ARG A 42 5.71 -14.50 -2.36
C ARG A 42 4.27 -14.59 -1.84
N ARG A 43 3.37 -13.73 -2.33
CA ARG A 43 1.94 -13.88 -2.10
C ARG A 43 1.63 -15.27 -2.61
N LEU A 44 1.28 -16.17 -1.68
CA LEU A 44 0.44 -17.31 -2.02
C LEU A 44 -0.65 -16.78 -2.96
N LEU A 45 -1.05 -17.54 -3.98
CA LEU A 45 -2.28 -17.27 -4.70
C LEU A 45 -3.38 -17.23 -3.65
N GLN A 46 -3.63 -16.04 -3.09
CA GLN A 46 -4.67 -15.81 -2.14
C GLN A 46 -5.92 -16.07 -2.96
N VAL A 47 -6.57 -17.19 -2.67
CA VAL A 47 -7.82 -17.56 -3.33
C VAL A 47 -8.85 -16.54 -2.87
N LYS A 48 -8.92 -15.43 -3.60
CA LYS A 48 -9.90 -14.39 -3.44
C LYS A 48 -11.27 -14.94 -3.81
N LYS A 49 -12.30 -14.50 -3.12
CA LYS A 49 -13.68 -14.82 -3.50
C LYS A 49 -13.98 -14.21 -4.87
N HIS A 50 -14.86 -14.85 -5.62
CA HIS A 50 -15.31 -14.34 -6.90
C HIS A 50 -16.13 -13.06 -6.70
N CYS A 51 -15.93 -12.09 -7.58
CA CYS A 51 -16.70 -10.86 -7.62
C CYS A 51 -18.16 -11.13 -7.98
N THR A 52 -19.10 -10.53 -7.25
CA THR A 52 -20.53 -10.66 -7.56
C THR A 52 -21.00 -9.67 -8.62
N VAL A 53 -20.20 -8.63 -8.91
CA VAL A 53 -20.48 -7.66 -9.96
C VAL A 53 -20.12 -8.27 -11.31
N ASP A 54 -21.09 -8.24 -12.22
CA ASP A 54 -20.89 -8.63 -13.61
C ASP A 54 -20.18 -7.49 -14.35
N PHE A 55 -18.85 -7.53 -14.35
CA PHE A 55 -18.03 -6.60 -15.12
C PHE A 55 -18.02 -6.95 -16.61
N GLU A 56 -18.39 -8.15 -17.04
CA GLU A 56 -18.37 -8.53 -18.45
C GLU A 56 -19.34 -7.68 -19.28
N ASN A 57 -20.54 -7.46 -18.72
CA ASN A 57 -21.62 -6.77 -19.39
C ASN A 57 -21.73 -5.26 -19.06
N GLN A 58 -20.68 -4.66 -18.50
CA GLN A 58 -20.65 -3.21 -18.21
C GLN A 58 -20.44 -2.35 -19.46
N ASN A 59 -20.87 -1.09 -19.39
CA ASN A 59 -20.65 -0.12 -20.46
C ASN A 59 -19.26 0.52 -20.38
N TYR A 60 -18.31 -0.04 -21.14
CA TYR A 60 -16.93 0.45 -21.22
C TYR A 60 -16.75 1.70 -22.09
N THR A 61 -17.79 2.13 -22.82
CA THR A 61 -17.71 3.30 -23.71
C THR A 61 -17.38 4.58 -22.94
N ILE A 62 -17.76 4.67 -21.66
CA ILE A 62 -17.42 5.83 -20.82
C ILE A 62 -15.90 6.03 -20.69
N ILE A 63 -15.11 4.95 -20.72
CA ILE A 63 -13.65 4.99 -20.70
C ILE A 63 -13.11 5.09 -22.13
N THR A 64 -13.52 4.18 -23.02
CA THR A 64 -12.90 4.02 -24.35
C THR A 64 -13.20 5.16 -25.32
N SER A 65 -14.29 5.91 -25.11
CA SER A 65 -14.58 7.10 -25.93
C SER A 65 -13.68 8.29 -25.58
N GLN A 66 -13.17 8.36 -24.35
CA GLN A 66 -12.43 9.52 -23.84
C GLN A 66 -10.93 9.26 -23.67
N CYS A 67 -10.58 8.09 -23.14
CA CYS A 67 -9.20 7.70 -22.90
C CYS A 67 -8.67 6.94 -24.12
N LYS A 68 -7.92 7.62 -24.99
CA LYS A 68 -7.40 7.05 -26.25
C LYS A 68 -5.89 7.16 -26.31
N GLY A 69 -5.26 6.12 -26.85
CA GLY A 69 -3.84 6.14 -27.19
C GLY A 69 -3.57 6.82 -28.53
N PRO A 70 -2.29 7.08 -28.87
CA PRO A 70 -1.10 6.72 -28.09
C PRO A 70 -0.85 7.64 -26.87
N ASP A 71 -1.34 8.87 -26.91
CA ASP A 71 -1.15 9.86 -25.85
C ASP A 71 -2.31 9.86 -24.85
N TYR A 72 -2.17 9.05 -23.81
CA TYR A 72 -3.18 8.94 -22.74
C TYR A 72 -3.19 10.19 -21.86
N SER A 73 -4.09 11.13 -22.16
CA SER A 73 -4.24 12.37 -21.38
C SER A 73 -4.88 12.11 -20.01
N ILE A 74 -4.19 12.50 -18.93
CA ILE A 74 -4.69 12.45 -17.54
C ILE A 74 -6.06 13.13 -17.42
N ALA A 75 -6.22 14.30 -18.05
CA ALA A 75 -7.42 15.13 -17.97
C ALA A 75 -8.66 14.47 -18.59
N LEU A 76 -8.48 13.48 -19.46
CA LEU A 76 -9.58 12.72 -20.07
C LEU A 76 -9.72 11.34 -19.43
N CYS A 77 -8.61 10.63 -19.24
CA CYS A 77 -8.59 9.26 -18.76
C CYS A 77 -9.04 9.13 -17.31
N CYS A 78 -8.52 9.97 -16.40
CA CYS A 78 -8.81 9.80 -14.98
C CYS A 78 -10.25 10.17 -14.61
N PRO A 79 -10.85 11.26 -15.15
CA PRO A 79 -12.28 11.52 -14.93
C PRO A 79 -13.19 10.44 -15.52
N ALA A 80 -12.84 9.91 -16.70
CA ALA A 80 -13.59 8.82 -17.32
C ALA A 80 -13.52 7.53 -16.49
N PHE A 81 -12.32 7.18 -16.02
CA PHE A 81 -12.10 6.04 -15.14
C PHE A 81 -12.85 6.19 -13.81
N LYS A 82 -12.81 7.37 -13.17
CA LYS A 82 -13.59 7.65 -11.95
C LYS A 82 -15.09 7.45 -12.19
N LYS A 83 -15.64 7.99 -13.27
CA LYS A 83 -17.07 7.82 -13.57
C LYS A 83 -17.49 6.36 -13.74
N PHE A 84 -16.59 5.52 -14.25
CA PHE A 84 -16.84 4.08 -14.37
C PHE A 84 -16.67 3.33 -13.04
N ALA A 85 -15.58 3.59 -12.31
CA ALA A 85 -15.19 2.79 -11.16
C ALA A 85 -15.88 3.19 -9.85
N CYS A 86 -16.20 4.48 -9.67
CA CYS A 86 -16.76 4.98 -8.42
C CYS A 86 -18.12 4.40 -8.03
N PRO A 87 -19.04 4.07 -8.96
CA PRO A 87 -20.26 3.34 -8.62
C PRO A 87 -20.03 1.95 -8.00
N PHE A 88 -18.83 1.39 -8.15
CA PHE A 88 -18.45 0.07 -7.63
C PHE A 88 -17.33 0.17 -6.59
N ALA A 89 -17.16 1.34 -5.96
CA ALA A 89 -16.03 1.62 -5.09
C ALA A 89 -15.95 0.65 -3.91
N ASP A 90 -17.08 0.27 -3.33
CA ASP A 90 -17.12 -0.63 -2.17
C ASP A 90 -16.66 -2.05 -2.57
N GLU A 91 -17.12 -2.55 -3.72
CA GLU A 91 -16.78 -3.88 -4.19
C GLU A 91 -15.34 -3.99 -4.66
N ILE A 92 -14.84 -2.99 -5.40
CA ILE A 92 -13.45 -3.02 -5.90
C ILE A 92 -12.43 -2.75 -4.79
N ASN A 93 -12.83 -2.08 -3.70
CA ASN A 93 -11.96 -1.88 -2.53
C ASN A 93 -12.02 -3.05 -1.52
N ASP A 94 -12.89 -4.05 -1.71
CA ASP A 94 -12.88 -5.27 -0.91
C ASP A 94 -11.69 -6.17 -1.27
N LEU A 95 -10.66 -6.12 -0.42
CA LEU A 95 -9.44 -6.91 -0.59
C LEU A 95 -9.65 -8.43 -0.48
N THR A 96 -10.82 -8.90 -0.01
CA THR A 96 -11.17 -10.32 0.08
C THR A 96 -11.71 -10.91 -1.22
N THR A 97 -12.05 -10.05 -2.20
CA THR A 97 -12.55 -10.46 -3.52
C THR A 97 -11.55 -10.14 -4.64
N ASN A 98 -11.81 -10.71 -5.82
CA ASN A 98 -11.11 -10.39 -7.06
C ASN A 98 -11.79 -9.27 -7.87
N CYS A 99 -12.72 -8.49 -7.29
CA CYS A 99 -13.47 -7.47 -8.04
C CYS A 99 -12.57 -6.45 -8.76
N ALA A 100 -11.55 -5.90 -8.09
CA ALA A 100 -10.61 -4.97 -8.73
C ALA A 100 -9.85 -5.60 -9.90
N ASP A 101 -9.36 -6.83 -9.71
CA ASP A 101 -8.59 -7.57 -10.72
C ASP A 101 -9.47 -7.88 -11.93
N THR A 102 -10.70 -8.33 -11.70
CA THR A 102 -11.70 -8.61 -12.75
C THR A 102 -12.07 -7.33 -13.51
N MET A 103 -12.41 -6.25 -12.81
CA MET A 103 -12.74 -4.96 -13.42
C MET A 103 -11.61 -4.46 -14.33
N LEU A 104 -10.38 -4.40 -13.80
CA LEU A 104 -9.23 -3.92 -14.55
C LEU A 104 -8.91 -4.82 -15.75
N SER A 105 -9.06 -6.13 -15.63
CA SER A 105 -8.88 -7.06 -16.74
C SER A 105 -9.80 -6.73 -17.93
N TYR A 106 -11.10 -6.54 -17.68
CA TYR A 106 -12.03 -6.17 -18.76
C TYR A 106 -11.73 -4.78 -19.32
N ILE A 107 -11.42 -3.79 -18.48
CA ILE A 107 -11.01 -2.46 -18.95
C ILE A 107 -9.81 -2.56 -19.90
N TYR A 108 -8.76 -3.28 -19.49
CA TYR A 108 -7.53 -3.40 -20.27
C TYR A 108 -7.76 -4.14 -21.59
N ASN A 109 -8.56 -5.21 -21.58
CA ASN A 109 -8.86 -5.99 -22.78
C ASN A 109 -9.77 -5.22 -23.76
N VAL A 110 -10.89 -4.66 -23.28
CA VAL A 110 -11.87 -3.97 -24.13
C VAL A 110 -11.27 -2.69 -24.73
N GLY A 111 -10.49 -1.94 -23.95
CA GLY A 111 -9.84 -0.72 -24.40
C GLY A 111 -8.50 -0.92 -25.09
N SER A 112 -7.96 -2.14 -25.12
CA SER A 112 -6.58 -2.44 -25.55
C SER A 112 -5.53 -1.55 -24.86
N TYR A 113 -5.73 -1.29 -23.57
CA TYR A 113 -4.86 -0.42 -22.79
C TYR A 113 -3.60 -1.17 -22.30
N PRO A 114 -2.45 -0.47 -22.19
CA PRO A 114 -1.28 -1.01 -21.51
C PRO A 114 -1.60 -1.37 -20.05
N ASN A 115 -1.08 -2.52 -19.59
CA ASN A 115 -1.22 -2.94 -18.19
C ASN A 115 -0.62 -1.89 -17.25
N GLY A 116 -1.35 -1.56 -16.19
CA GLY A 116 -0.91 -0.56 -15.20
C GLY A 116 -1.07 0.89 -15.64
N LEU A 117 -1.69 1.17 -16.80
CA LEU A 117 -1.94 2.53 -17.28
C LEU A 117 -2.69 3.35 -16.22
N PHE A 118 -3.86 2.90 -15.76
CA PHE A 118 -4.65 3.68 -14.81
C PHE A 118 -4.00 3.81 -13.43
N ALA A 119 -3.26 2.80 -12.97
CA ALA A 119 -2.54 2.85 -11.70
C ALA A 119 -1.39 3.87 -11.71
N SER A 120 -0.72 4.03 -12.86
CA SER A 120 0.36 5.01 -13.02
C SER A 120 -0.14 6.40 -13.38
N LEU A 121 -1.24 6.49 -14.14
CA LEU A 121 -1.79 7.73 -14.66
C LEU A 121 -2.70 8.46 -13.66
N CYS A 122 -3.47 7.71 -12.87
CA CYS A 122 -4.54 8.25 -12.04
C CYS A 122 -4.29 8.04 -10.55
N ARG A 123 -3.84 9.11 -9.89
CA ARG A 123 -3.61 9.14 -8.45
C ARG A 123 -3.91 10.54 -7.90
N ASP A 124 -4.89 10.65 -7.01
CA ASP A 124 -5.17 11.93 -6.33
C ASP A 124 -4.41 12.04 -5.01
N THR A 125 -4.31 10.92 -4.28
CA THR A 125 -3.77 10.87 -2.92
C THR A 125 -2.74 9.76 -2.78
N LYS A 126 -2.09 9.67 -1.62
CA LYS A 126 -1.15 8.56 -1.39
C LYS A 126 -1.87 7.22 -1.33
N GLU A 127 -3.10 7.26 -0.84
CA GLU A 127 -4.03 6.18 -0.55
C GLU A 127 -4.77 5.69 -1.79
N GLY A 128 -4.87 6.52 -2.83
CA GLY A 128 -5.41 6.11 -4.13
C GLY A 128 -6.18 7.22 -4.85
N LEU A 129 -7.26 6.79 -5.51
CA LEU A 129 -8.13 7.64 -6.31
C LEU A 129 -9.38 7.99 -5.49
N VAL A 130 -9.69 9.28 -5.37
CA VAL A 130 -10.83 9.74 -4.58
C VAL A 130 -12.05 9.83 -5.49
N CYS A 131 -13.11 9.13 -5.09
CA CYS A 131 -14.41 9.23 -5.71
C CYS A 131 -15.15 10.50 -5.22
N PRO A 132 -15.83 11.22 -6.13
CA PRO A 132 -16.67 12.33 -5.71
C PRO A 132 -17.77 11.82 -4.78
N ALA A 133 -18.15 12.62 -3.78
CA ALA A 133 -19.29 12.31 -2.94
C ALA A 133 -20.54 12.16 -3.82
N ASP A 134 -21.39 11.20 -3.47
CA ASP A 134 -22.67 11.04 -4.15
C ASP A 134 -23.44 12.37 -4.14
N PRO A 135 -24.09 12.76 -5.24
CA PRO A 135 -25.01 13.87 -5.20
C PRO A 135 -26.06 13.59 -4.12
N PRO A 136 -26.51 14.60 -3.36
CA PRO A 136 -27.53 14.39 -2.34
C PRO A 136 -28.74 13.75 -2.99
N SER A 137 -29.11 12.56 -2.50
CA SER A 137 -30.37 11.91 -2.83
C SER A 137 -31.48 12.93 -2.65
N SER A 138 -32.31 13.15 -3.67
CA SER A 138 -33.52 13.96 -3.56
C SER A 138 -34.30 13.60 -2.29
N PRO A 139 -34.79 14.57 -1.50
CA PRO A 139 -35.35 14.30 -0.19
C PRO A 139 -36.63 13.48 -0.32
N LEU A 140 -36.62 12.22 0.14
CA LEU A 140 -37.82 11.63 0.71
C LEU A 140 -37.95 12.20 2.12
N SER A 141 -39.02 12.96 2.30
CA SER A 141 -39.48 13.56 3.54
C SER A 141 -39.84 12.50 4.56
N GLU A 142 -39.09 12.42 5.67
CA GLU A 142 -39.61 12.02 6.98
C GLU A 142 -38.94 12.87 8.07
N GLU A 143 -39.74 13.76 8.65
CA GLU A 143 -39.57 14.42 9.96
C GLU A 143 -39.63 13.31 11.05
N ASP A 144 -39.08 13.33 12.26
CA ASP A 144 -38.60 14.34 13.20
C ASP A 144 -37.88 13.56 14.34
N ASN A 145 -36.79 14.09 14.91
CA ASN A 145 -36.69 14.45 16.33
C ASN A 145 -35.24 14.75 16.77
N LYS A 146 -35.07 15.97 17.26
CA LYS A 146 -33.87 16.49 17.94
C LYS A 146 -33.58 15.70 19.22
N ASN A 147 -32.30 15.40 19.46
CA ASN A 147 -31.73 15.66 20.78
C ASN A 147 -30.28 16.12 20.67
N SER A 148 -30.04 17.33 21.18
CA SER A 148 -28.72 17.92 21.35
C SER A 148 -27.91 17.12 22.37
N GLY A 149 -26.72 16.67 21.95
CA GLY A 149 -25.76 15.97 22.81
C GLY A 149 -24.32 16.34 22.47
N SER A 150 -23.99 17.63 22.53
CA SER A 150 -22.59 18.10 22.50
C SER A 150 -21.86 17.60 23.74
N ARG A 151 -20.92 16.65 23.58
CA ARG A 151 -19.85 16.41 24.56
C ARG A 151 -18.55 16.06 23.86
N ILE A 152 -17.74 17.11 23.74
CA ILE A 152 -16.28 17.17 23.69
C ILE A 152 -15.65 15.99 24.44
N VAL A 153 -15.19 14.97 23.71
CA VAL A 153 -14.32 13.90 24.24
C VAL A 153 -13.23 13.61 23.20
N CYS A 154 -12.32 14.55 22.99
CA CYS A 154 -11.12 14.31 22.17
C CYS A 154 -9.88 15.10 22.64
N GLN A 155 -9.85 15.62 23.87
CA GLN A 155 -8.70 16.41 24.36
C GLN A 155 -8.19 16.03 25.76
N VAL A 156 -8.72 15.01 26.43
CA VAL A 156 -8.30 14.66 27.81
C VAL A 156 -7.43 13.39 27.87
N LEU A 157 -7.30 12.62 26.78
CA LEU A 157 -6.59 11.32 26.81
C LEU A 157 -5.05 11.44 26.70
N MET A 158 -4.49 12.63 26.42
CA MET A 158 -3.04 12.79 26.19
C MET A 158 -2.24 13.24 27.42
N ILE A 159 -2.87 13.50 28.56
CA ILE A 159 -2.18 14.06 29.74
C ILE A 159 -1.79 12.97 30.77
N THR A 160 -2.36 11.76 30.71
CA THR A 160 -2.15 10.74 31.75
C THR A 160 -0.96 9.79 31.53
N VAL A 161 -0.36 9.74 30.34
CA VAL A 161 0.76 8.82 30.06
C VAL A 161 2.12 9.43 30.44
N ALA A 162 2.22 10.76 30.57
CA ALA A 162 3.48 11.44 30.88
C ALA A 162 3.89 11.34 32.37
N ALA A 163 2.94 11.11 33.29
CA ALA A 163 3.21 11.07 34.73
C ALA A 163 3.75 9.71 35.24
N LEU A 164 3.66 8.63 34.45
CA LEU A 164 4.10 7.29 34.86
C LEU A 164 5.55 6.97 34.49
N MET A 165 6.22 7.82 33.69
CA MET A 165 7.63 7.63 33.30
C MET A 165 8.63 8.38 34.19
N GLN A 166 8.19 8.96 35.31
CA GLN A 166 9.07 9.57 36.32
C GLN A 166 9.26 8.71 37.57
N PHE A 167 8.69 7.49 37.59
CA PHE A 167 8.78 6.55 38.72
C PHE A 167 9.14 5.11 38.33
N LEU A 168 9.76 4.91 37.15
CA LEU A 168 10.48 3.67 36.80
C LEU A 168 11.92 3.97 36.38
#